data_AF-X1CHR1-F1
#
_entry.id   AF-X1CHR1-F1
#
_cell.length_a   1.000
_cell.length_b   1.000
_cell.length_c   1.000
_cell.angle_alpha   90.00
_cell.angle_beta   90.00
_cell.angle_gamma   90.00
#
_symmetry.space_group_name_H-M   'P 1'
#
loop_
_entity.id
_entity.type
_entity.pdbx_description
1 polymer ?
#
loop_
_entity_poly.entity_id
_entity_poly.type
_entity_poly.pdbx_seq_one_letter_code
_entity_poly.pdbx_strand_id
1 'polypeptide(L)'
;MIERQAESHREAYALEYSEYNTMKLKANITEINGNRDRSYIDRFVDAMPALDAFTIKKEVVEVTPEVDMTYEFTAPDGYKFKAMLITGPDFFFPSP
;
A
#
# COMPACT_ATOMS: atom_id res chain seq x y z
N MET A 1 7.35 -5.29 6.29
CA MET A 1 8.65 -4.69 6.69
C MET A 1 8.52 -3.19 6.95
N ILE A 2 7.87 -2.43 6.06
CA ILE A 2 7.63 -0.98 6.23
C ILE A 2 6.64 -0.65 7.35
N GLU A 3 5.56 -1.42 7.50
CA GLU A 3 4.57 -1.24 8.59
C GLU A 3 5.19 -1.36 9.97
N ARG A 4 6.01 -2.40 10.18
CA ARG A 4 6.78 -2.59 11.41
C ARG A 4 7.75 -1.43 11.69
N GLN A 5 8.35 -0.84 10.66
CA GLN A 5 9.20 0.34 10.83
C GLN A 5 8.36 1.56 11.20
N ALA A 6 7.23 1.79 10.53
CA ALA A 6 6.32 2.89 10.85
C ALA A 6 5.75 2.78 12.28
N GLU A 7 5.43 1.57 12.75
CA GLU A 7 5.03 1.31 14.13
C GLU A 7 6.15 1.63 15.11
N SER A 8 7.38 1.17 14.85
CA SER A 8 8.53 1.46 15.72
C SER A 8 8.84 2.97 15.80
N HIS A 9 8.65 3.70 14.70
CA HIS A 9 8.82 5.16 14.66
C HIS A 9 7.68 5.89 15.38
N ARG A 10 6.44 5.41 15.26
CA ARG A 10 5.29 5.92 16.01
C ARG A 10 5.48 5.77 17.52
N GLU A 11 5.95 4.61 17.96
CA GLU A 11 6.25 4.32 19.37
C GLU A 11 7.39 5.20 19.91
N ALA A 12 8.41 5.48 19.09
CA ALA A 12 9.55 6.30 19.47
C ALA A 12 9.27 7.82 19.50
N TYR A 13 8.42 8.33 18.58
CA TYR A 13 8.27 9.77 18.36
C TYR A 13 6.84 10.31 18.61
N ALA A 14 5.86 9.47 18.95
CA ALA A 14 4.47 9.84 19.23
C ALA A 14 3.79 10.70 18.13
N LEU A 15 4.25 10.60 16.87
CA LEU A 15 3.66 11.28 15.73
C LEU A 15 2.57 10.41 15.10
N GLU A 16 1.35 10.93 14.99
CA GLU A 16 0.16 10.07 14.87
C GLU A 16 -0.22 9.57 13.47
N TYR A 17 0.11 10.23 12.34
CA TYR A 17 -0.55 9.85 11.06
C TYR A 17 0.15 10.13 9.72
N SER A 18 1.27 10.87 9.70
CA SER A 18 1.89 11.32 8.43
C SER A 18 2.99 10.39 7.90
N GLU A 19 3.73 9.71 8.77
CA GLU A 19 4.97 9.03 8.37
C GLU A 19 4.75 7.79 7.50
N TYR A 20 3.77 6.93 7.80
CA TYR A 20 3.55 5.70 7.03
C TYR A 20 3.33 5.97 5.54
N ASN A 21 2.49 6.96 5.22
CA ASN A 21 2.19 7.33 3.83
C ASN A 21 3.42 7.90 3.10
N THR A 22 4.27 8.62 3.82
CA THR A 22 5.52 9.16 3.27
C THR A 22 6.58 8.07 3.12
N MET A 23 6.68 7.14 4.07
CA MET A 23 7.55 5.96 3.95
C MET A 23 7.13 5.06 2.78
N LYS A 24 5.83 4.86 2.57
CA LYS A 24 5.31 4.14 1.41
C LYS A 24 5.65 4.87 0.11
N LEU A 25 5.55 6.20 0.07
CA LEU A 25 5.95 6.98 -1.10
C LEU A 25 7.46 6.84 -1.40
N LYS A 26 8.32 6.97 -0.38
CA LYS A 26 9.78 6.72 -0.47
C LYS A 26 10.09 5.31 -0.95
N ALA A 27 9.30 4.32 -0.55
CA ALA A 27 9.46 2.94 -0.99
C ALA A 27 9.18 2.77 -2.49
N ASN A 28 8.13 3.42 -3.01
CA ASN A 28 7.72 3.33 -4.41
C ASN A 28 8.70 4.03 -5.37
N ILE A 29 9.37 5.10 -4.92
CA ILE A 29 10.33 5.83 -5.76
C ILE A 29 11.69 5.09 -5.73
N THR A 30 12.11 4.57 -6.89
CA THR A 30 13.35 3.80 -7.03
C THR A 30 14.52 4.59 -7.62
N GLU A 31 14.25 5.66 -8.35
CA GLU A 31 15.25 6.46 -9.04
C GLU A 31 14.75 7.88 -9.28
N ILE A 32 15.63 8.87 -9.17
CA ILE A 32 15.38 10.27 -9.53
C ILE A 32 16.52 10.76 -10.41
N ASN A 33 16.23 11.14 -11.65
CA ASN A 33 17.21 11.64 -12.62
C ASN A 33 18.44 10.71 -12.78
N GLY A 34 18.23 9.40 -12.84
CA GLY A 34 19.32 8.42 -12.93
C GLY A 34 20.02 8.09 -11.60
N ASN A 35 19.70 8.80 -10.51
CA ASN A 35 20.27 8.53 -9.19
C ASN A 35 19.38 7.57 -8.39
N ARG A 36 19.97 6.46 -7.94
CA ARG A 36 19.33 5.42 -7.10
C ARG A 36 19.75 5.48 -5.63
N ASP A 37 20.55 6.47 -5.24
CA ASP A 37 20.96 6.66 -3.86
C ASP A 37 19.74 6.91 -2.97
N ARG A 38 19.57 6.07 -1.93
CA ARG A 38 18.39 6.12 -1.07
C ARG A 38 18.32 7.41 -0.26
N SER A 39 19.47 7.91 0.19
CA SER A 39 19.54 9.14 0.97
C SER A 39 19.20 10.38 0.13
N TYR A 40 19.50 10.37 -1.16
CA TYR A 40 19.08 11.40 -2.11
C TYR A 40 17.57 11.36 -2.35
N ILE A 41 17.02 10.17 -2.60
CA ILE A 41 15.57 9.97 -2.80
C ILE A 41 14.79 10.42 -1.57
N ASP A 42 15.22 10.02 -0.37
CA ASP A 42 14.51 10.37 0.86
C ASP A 42 14.45 11.88 1.07
N ARG A 43 15.59 12.58 0.89
CA ARG A 43 15.65 14.04 0.99
C ARG A 43 14.80 14.74 -0.06
N PHE A 44 14.73 14.20 -1.27
CA PHE A 44 13.88 14.75 -2.32
C PHE A 44 12.39 14.61 -1.97
N VAL A 45 11.99 13.44 -1.46
CA VAL A 45 10.61 13.18 -1.05
C VAL A 45 10.23 14.05 0.17
N ASP A 46 11.15 14.24 1.11
CA ASP A 46 10.90 15.09 2.28
C ASP A 46 10.77 16.59 1.93
N ALA A 47 11.41 17.03 0.85
CA ALA A 47 11.31 18.40 0.33
C ALA A 47 10.17 18.60 -0.68
N MET A 48 9.42 17.54 -1.01
CA MET A 48 8.39 17.57 -2.05
C MET A 48 7.17 18.41 -1.62
N PRO A 49 6.62 19.25 -2.51
CA PRO A 49 5.36 19.95 -2.24
C PRO A 49 4.22 18.96 -1.92
N ALA A 50 3.36 19.33 -0.98
CA ALA A 50 2.27 18.47 -0.52
C ALA A 50 1.32 18.04 -1.64
N LEU A 51 1.05 18.93 -2.61
CA LEU A 51 0.17 18.65 -3.75
C LEU A 51 0.76 17.60 -4.70
N ASP A 52 2.06 17.68 -4.95
CA ASP A 52 2.76 16.71 -5.81
C ASP A 52 2.80 15.35 -5.15
N ALA A 53 3.14 15.31 -3.85
CA ALA A 53 3.13 14.08 -3.07
C ALA A 53 1.74 13.44 -3.05
N PHE A 54 0.67 14.24 -2.94
CA PHE A 54 -0.71 13.76 -3.01
C PHE A 54 -1.05 13.19 -4.39
N THR A 55 -0.69 13.90 -5.45
CA THR A 55 -0.97 13.48 -6.83
C THR A 55 -0.28 12.16 -7.15
N ILE A 56 1.01 12.03 -6.84
CA ILE A 56 1.76 10.79 -7.04
C ILE A 56 1.14 9.64 -6.24
N LYS A 57 0.77 9.87 -4.98
CA LYS A 57 0.12 8.84 -4.15
C LYS A 57 -1.20 8.36 -4.77
N LYS A 58 -2.01 9.28 -5.30
CA LYS A 58 -3.27 8.94 -5.95
C LYS A 58 -3.03 8.06 -7.19
N GLU A 59 -2.11 8.46 -8.06
CA GLU A 59 -1.77 7.69 -9.25
C GLU A 59 -1.24 6.29 -8.89
N VAL A 60 -0.39 6.20 -7.87
CA VAL A 60 0.10 4.90 -7.37
C VAL A 60 -1.05 4.00 -6.95
N VAL A 61 -2.06 4.51 -6.24
CA VAL A 61 -3.24 3.72 -5.85
C VAL A 61 -4.06 3.30 -7.07
N GLU A 62 -4.25 4.19 -8.04
CA GLU A 62 -5.03 3.91 -9.25
C GLU A 62 -4.39 2.83 -10.14
N VAL A 63 -3.06 2.83 -10.26
CA VAL A 63 -2.34 1.83 -11.08
C VAL A 63 -2.02 0.55 -10.31
N THR A 64 -2.14 0.54 -8.98
CA THR A 64 -1.85 -0.65 -8.18
C THR A 64 -2.95 -1.68 -8.43
N PRO A 65 -2.62 -2.89 -8.94
CA PRO A 65 -3.60 -3.94 -9.10
C PRO A 65 -4.00 -4.47 -7.73
N GLU A 66 -5.27 -4.32 -7.38
CA GLU A 66 -5.86 -4.97 -6.20
C GLU A 66 -6.74 -6.15 -6.65
N VAL A 67 -6.87 -7.16 -5.78
CA VAL A 67 -7.73 -8.32 -6.02
C VAL A 67 -9.01 -8.13 -5.23
N ASP A 68 -10.14 -7.98 -5.92
CA ASP A 68 -11.46 -7.98 -5.27
C ASP A 68 -11.83 -9.42 -4.89
N MET A 69 -11.82 -9.71 -3.60
CA MET A 69 -12.18 -11.01 -3.02
C MET A 69 -13.66 -11.06 -2.59
N THR A 70 -14.47 -10.09 -3.01
CA THR A 70 -15.91 -10.05 -2.70
C THR A 70 -16.66 -10.98 -3.63
N TYR A 71 -17.25 -12.05 -3.08
CA TYR A 71 -18.09 -12.98 -3.82
C TYR A 71 -19.57 -12.67 -3.58
N GLU A 72 -20.33 -12.42 -4.65
CA GLU A 72 -21.78 -12.26 -4.60
C GLU A 72 -22.45 -13.61 -4.90
N PHE A 73 -23.08 -14.22 -3.89
CA PHE A 73 -23.82 -15.46 -4.03
C PHE A 73 -25.32 -15.18 -4.10
N THR A 74 -26.03 -15.90 -4.98
CA THR A 74 -27.49 -15.88 -5.06
C THR A 74 -28.03 -17.22 -4.59
N ALA A 75 -28.78 -17.21 -3.49
CA ALA A 75 -29.44 -18.38 -2.94
C ALA A 75 -30.64 -18.82 -3.81
N PRO A 76 -31.09 -20.08 -3.71
CA PRO A 76 -32.19 -20.60 -4.53
C PRO A 76 -33.53 -19.85 -4.35
N ASP A 77 -33.69 -19.16 -3.23
CA ASP A 77 -34.85 -18.31 -2.91
C ASP A 77 -34.76 -16.89 -3.50
N GLY A 78 -33.68 -16.60 -4.24
CA GLY A 78 -33.41 -15.29 -4.85
C GLY A 78 -32.72 -14.30 -3.91
N TYR A 79 -32.39 -14.68 -2.67
CA TYR A 79 -31.65 -13.82 -1.75
C TYR A 79 -30.18 -13.70 -2.18
N LYS A 80 -29.68 -12.46 -2.24
CA LYS A 80 -28.28 -12.20 -2.57
C LYS A 80 -27.50 -11.80 -1.33
N PHE A 81 -26.35 -12.42 -1.13
CA PHE A 81 -25.41 -11.98 -0.10
C PHE A 81 -23.99 -11.87 -0.64
N LYS A 82 -23.26 -10.91 -0.07
CA LYS A 82 -21.84 -10.72 -0.33
C LYS A 82 -21.06 -11.40 0.77
N ALA A 83 -20.16 -12.29 0.38
CA ALA A 83 -19.23 -12.95 1.28
C ALA A 83 -17.80 -12.58 0.90
N MET A 84 -16.94 -12.41 1.89
CA MET A 84 -15.50 -12.29 1.65
C MET A 84 -14.94 -13.69 1.41
N LEU A 85 -14.24 -13.90 0.30
CA LEU A 85 -13.55 -15.15 0.05
C LEU A 85 -12.36 -15.27 1.01
N ILE A 86 -12.41 -16.27 1.89
CA ILE A 86 -11.29 -16.61 2.77
C ILE A 86 -10.35 -17.50 1.97
N THR A 87 -9.17 -16.99 1.61
CA THR A 87 -8.14 -17.77 0.92
C THR A 87 -7.17 -18.39 1.92
N GLY A 88 -6.96 -19.69 1.81
CA GLY A 88 -5.94 -20.42 2.56
C GLY A 88 -4.59 -20.47 1.83
N PRO A 89 -3.53 -20.99 2.45
CA PRO A 89 -2.22 -21.16 1.81
C PRO A 89 -2.26 -22.00 0.52
N ASP A 90 -3.20 -22.94 0.45
CA ASP A 90 -3.51 -23.80 -0.70
C ASP A 90 -3.94 -23.02 -1.95
N PHE A 91 -4.51 -21.81 -1.78
CA PHE A 91 -4.82 -20.93 -2.91
C PHE A 91 -3.57 -20.43 -3.63
N PHE A 92 -2.51 -20.11 -2.86
CA PHE A 92 -1.24 -19.60 -3.40
C PHE A 92 -0.26 -20.73 -3.75
N PHE A 93 -0.41 -21.89 -3.11
CA PHE A 93 0.45 -23.07 -3.28
C PHE A 93 -0.42 -24.31 -3.54
N PRO A 94 -1.01 -24.45 -4.73
CA PRO A 94 -1.78 -25.63 -5.07
C PRO A 94 -0.86 -26.86 -5.05
N SER A 95 -1.27 -27.89 -4.31
CA SER A 95 -0.58 -29.19 -4.35
C SER A 95 -0.82 -29.83 -5.72
N PRO A 96 0.21 -30.43 -6.35
CA PRO A 96 0.09 -31.06 -7.67
C PRO A 96 -0.84 -32.27 -7.69
#